data_AF-A0A7X9CIT5-F1
#
_entry.id   AF-A0A7X9CIT5-F1
#
_cell.length_a   1.000
_cell.length_b   1.000
_cell.length_c   1.000
_cell.angle_alpha   90.00
_cell.angle_beta   90.00
_cell.angle_gamma   90.00
#
_symmetry.space_group_name_H-M   'P 1'
#
loop_
_entity.id
_entity.type
_entity.pdbx_description
1 polymer ?
#
loop_
_entity_poly.entity_id
_entity_poly.type
_entity_poly.pdbx_seq_one_letter_code
_entity_poly.pdbx_strand_id
1 'polypeptide(L)'
;MSKLNYLIAGATATLMISCGSTTNHNSLTPEEVAEGWELLFDGTTLNGWRDYNGEELTAPWFAEDGMIQAKGEGADEHGYIVTNKIYENFELAWDWKIADGGNSGVLYHVVENPKFAVPYVTGP
;
A
#
# COMPACT_ATOMS: atom_id res chain seq x y z
N MET A 1 49.72 34.28 48.00
CA MET A 1 49.74 32.93 47.40
C MET A 1 48.40 32.33 47.77
N SER A 2 47.44 32.08 46.88
CA SER A 2 47.46 31.21 45.70
C SER A 2 46.34 31.62 44.72
N LYS A 3 46.56 31.47 43.41
CA LYS A 3 45.52 31.59 42.38
C LYS A 3 45.00 30.19 42.06
N LEU A 4 43.68 30.00 42.08
CA LEU A 4 43.04 28.75 41.70
C LEU A 4 42.52 28.89 40.26
N ASN A 5 43.15 28.19 39.31
CA ASN A 5 42.71 28.11 37.92
C ASN A 5 41.74 26.92 37.79
N TYR A 6 40.51 27.17 37.35
CA TYR A 6 39.61 26.11 36.88
C TYR A 6 39.74 25.98 35.36
N LEU A 7 40.21 24.82 34.91
CA LEU A 7 40.11 24.37 33.52
C LEU A 7 38.68 23.88 33.30
N ILE A 8 37.88 24.63 32.55
CA ILE A 8 36.61 24.16 32.02
C ILE A 8 36.93 23.35 30.76
N ALA A 9 36.94 22.03 30.87
CA ALA A 9 36.95 21.15 29.71
C ALA A 9 35.55 21.13 29.10
N GLY A 10 35.34 21.91 28.03
CA GLY A 10 34.10 21.89 27.27
C GLY A 10 34.01 20.61 26.44
N ALA A 11 33.15 19.68 26.83
CA ALA A 11 32.77 18.54 26.00
C ALA A 11 31.69 18.99 25.02
N THR A 12 32.05 19.24 23.75
CA THR A 12 31.09 19.47 22.68
C THR A 12 30.45 18.14 22.29
N ALA A 13 29.25 17.88 22.79
CA ALA A 13 28.42 16.78 22.33
C ALA A 13 27.87 17.11 20.92
N THR A 14 28.41 16.47 19.89
CA THR A 14 27.88 16.56 18.53
C THR A 14 26.57 15.77 18.47
N LEU A 15 25.45 16.49 18.45
CA LEU A 15 24.13 15.90 18.28
C LEU A 15 24.00 15.43 16.81
N MET A 16 24.12 14.12 16.57
CA MET A 16 23.78 13.54 15.28
C MET A 16 22.27 13.58 15.14
N ILE A 17 21.75 14.58 14.43
CA ILE A 17 20.36 14.62 14.00
C ILE A 17 20.22 13.58 12.89
N SER A 18 19.86 12.35 13.29
CA SER A 18 19.39 11.35 12.34
C SER A 18 18.12 11.90 11.70
N CYS A 19 18.21 12.28 10.43
CA CYS A 19 17.04 12.56 9.62
C CYS A 19 16.36 11.21 9.34
N GLY A 20 15.54 10.76 10.29
CA GLY A 20 14.65 9.65 10.05
C GLY A 20 13.59 10.11 9.06
N SER A 21 13.77 9.77 7.78
CA SER A 21 12.70 9.84 6.80
C SER A 21 11.58 8.92 7.28
N THR A 22 10.56 9.47 7.92
CA THR A 22 9.31 8.75 8.13
C THR A 22 8.66 8.61 6.76
N THR A 23 8.82 7.46 6.13
CA THR A 23 8.07 7.13 4.91
C THR A 23 6.59 7.16 5.28
N ASN A 24 5.88 8.19 4.83
CA ASN A 24 4.44 8.29 5.01
C ASN A 24 3.78 7.43 3.94
N HIS A 25 3.46 6.18 4.28
CA HIS A 25 2.71 5.29 3.41
C HIS A 25 1.36 5.91 3.01
N ASN A 26 0.85 5.53 1.83
CA ASN A 26 -0.44 5.98 1.29
C ASN A 26 -0.55 7.50 1.15
N SER A 27 0.55 8.16 0.79
CA SER A 27 0.60 9.57 0.45
C SER A 27 1.51 9.77 -0.74
N LEU A 28 1.15 10.70 -1.63
CA LEU A 28 1.98 11.04 -2.78
C LEU A 28 2.98 12.13 -2.39
N THR A 29 4.21 11.97 -2.85
CA THR A 29 5.22 13.03 -2.87
C THR A 29 4.81 14.14 -3.84
N PRO A 30 5.33 15.37 -3.66
CA PRO A 30 5.11 16.45 -4.63
C PRO A 30 5.50 16.08 -6.07
N GLU A 31 6.55 15.29 -6.22
CA GLU A 31 7.04 14.79 -7.50
C GLU A 31 6.03 13.82 -8.15
N GLU A 32 5.53 12.83 -7.39
CA GLU A 32 4.51 11.90 -7.89
C GLU A 32 3.21 12.62 -8.29
N VAL A 33 2.79 13.63 -7.52
CA VAL A 33 1.64 14.48 -7.91
C VAL A 33 1.92 15.23 -9.22
N ALA A 34 3.13 15.77 -9.40
CA ALA A 34 3.50 16.48 -10.62
C ALA A 34 3.60 15.56 -11.85
N GLU A 35 3.94 14.29 -11.65
CA GLU A 35 3.97 13.24 -12.67
C GLU A 35 2.58 12.65 -12.96
N GLY A 36 1.57 12.98 -12.14
CA GLY A 36 0.18 12.58 -12.36
C GLY A 36 -0.20 11.24 -11.74
N TRP A 37 0.56 10.76 -10.75
CA TRP A 37 0.18 9.59 -9.97
C TRP A 37 -1.11 9.83 -9.19
N GLU A 38 -1.89 8.77 -8.99
CA GLU A 38 -3.08 8.76 -8.16
C GLU A 38 -3.01 7.62 -7.14
N LEU A 39 -3.53 7.86 -5.93
CA LEU A 39 -3.66 6.80 -4.93
C LEU A 39 -4.87 5.91 -5.25
N LEU A 40 -4.64 4.62 -5.40
CA LEU A 40 -5.71 3.60 -5.43
C LEU A 40 -6.19 3.18 -4.04
N PHE A 41 -5.45 3.56 -3.00
CA PHE A 41 -5.76 3.27 -1.61
C PHE A 41 -5.33 4.45 -0.73
N ASP A 42 -6.25 4.91 0.11
CA ASP A 42 -6.02 6.07 0.99
C ASP A 42 -5.38 5.70 2.35
N GLY A 43 -5.10 4.42 2.58
CA GLY A 43 -4.56 3.91 3.84
C GLY A 43 -5.59 3.49 4.88
N THR A 44 -6.87 3.78 4.67
CA THR A 44 -7.90 3.71 5.72
C THR A 44 -9.23 3.11 5.26
N THR A 45 -9.57 3.20 3.97
CA THR A 45 -10.83 2.72 3.42
C THR A 45 -10.60 1.88 2.17
N LEU A 46 -11.53 0.96 1.89
CA LEU A 46 -11.56 0.21 0.64
C LEU A 46 -12.40 0.92 -0.44
N ASN A 47 -12.53 2.25 -0.33
CA ASN A 47 -13.19 3.04 -1.36
C ASN A 47 -12.45 2.86 -2.69
N GLY A 48 -13.22 2.70 -3.77
CA GLY A 48 -12.65 2.41 -5.08
C GLY A 48 -12.44 0.92 -5.35
N TRP A 49 -12.75 0.03 -4.40
CA TRP A 49 -12.68 -1.42 -4.56
C TRP A 49 -14.06 -2.07 -4.40
N ARG A 50 -14.29 -3.16 -5.13
CA ARG A 50 -15.49 -4.00 -5.06
C ARG A 50 -15.15 -5.45 -5.41
N ASP A 51 -16.08 -6.36 -5.18
CA ASP A 51 -15.91 -7.75 -5.61
C ASP A 51 -15.85 -7.84 -7.15
N TYR A 52 -15.04 -8.77 -7.65
CA TYR A 52 -15.09 -9.18 -9.05
C TYR A 52 -16.51 -9.71 -9.40
N ASN A 53 -17.09 -9.22 -10.49
CA ASN A 53 -18.49 -9.40 -10.91
C ASN A 53 -19.55 -8.90 -9.88
N GLY A 54 -19.17 -8.09 -8.89
CA GLY A 54 -20.07 -7.50 -7.89
C GLY A 54 -20.16 -5.98 -7.99
N GLU A 55 -21.20 -5.40 -7.39
CA GLU A 55 -21.38 -3.94 -7.28
C GLU A 55 -20.81 -3.36 -5.98
N GLU A 56 -20.67 -4.21 -4.95
CA GLU A 56 -20.15 -3.85 -3.64
C GLU A 56 -19.03 -4.81 -3.24
N LEU A 57 -18.30 -4.47 -2.18
CA LEU A 57 -17.29 -5.33 -1.59
C LEU A 57 -17.92 -6.20 -0.49
N THR A 58 -17.97 -7.51 -0.71
CA THR A 58 -18.46 -8.50 0.27
C THR A 58 -17.39 -9.53 0.64
N ALA A 59 -16.33 -9.65 -0.18
CA ALA A 59 -15.17 -10.47 0.09
C ALA A 59 -14.48 -10.08 1.42
N PRO A 60 -13.75 -11.02 2.08
CA PRO A 60 -13.17 -10.81 3.40
C PRO A 60 -11.88 -9.96 3.37
N TRP A 61 -11.97 -8.77 2.81
CA TRP A 61 -10.93 -7.74 2.76
C TRP A 61 -11.23 -6.61 3.75
N PHE A 62 -10.18 -6.03 4.31
CA PHE A 62 -10.29 -4.92 5.25
C PHE A 62 -9.09 -3.97 5.12
N ALA A 63 -9.30 -2.71 5.50
CA ALA A 63 -8.24 -1.71 5.61
C ALA A 63 -7.83 -1.62 7.08
N GLU A 64 -6.58 -1.96 7.40
CA GLU A 64 -6.03 -1.90 8.76
C GLU A 64 -4.53 -1.63 8.69
N ASP A 65 -4.03 -0.81 9.62
CA ASP A 65 -2.62 -0.40 9.72
C ASP A 65 -2.02 0.15 8.41
N GLY A 66 -2.80 0.93 7.65
CA GLY A 66 -2.31 1.51 6.40
C GLY A 66 -2.18 0.49 5.27
N MET A 67 -2.84 -0.67 5.35
CA MET A 67 -2.78 -1.74 4.36
C MET A 67 -4.17 -2.26 3.99
N ILE A 68 -4.33 -2.67 2.74
CA ILE A 68 -5.42 -3.56 2.31
C ILE A 68 -5.01 -5.00 2.66
N GLN A 69 -5.81 -5.68 3.49
CA GLN A 69 -5.51 -7.01 4.00
C GLN A 69 -6.65 -7.98 3.70
N ALA A 70 -6.31 -9.22 3.35
CA ALA A 70 -7.26 -10.32 3.20
C ALA A 70 -7.19 -11.23 4.44
N LYS A 71 -8.33 -11.76 4.89
CA LYS A 71 -8.36 -12.74 6.00
C LYS A 71 -7.76 -14.11 5.64
N GLY A 72 -7.45 -14.35 4.37
CA GLY A 72 -6.99 -15.66 3.88
C GLY A 72 -8.11 -16.70 3.76
N GLU A 73 -9.37 -16.26 3.80
CA GLU A 73 -10.56 -17.11 3.65
C GLU A 73 -11.04 -17.22 2.20
N GLY A 74 -10.29 -16.66 1.23
CA GLY A 74 -10.61 -16.73 -0.20
C GLY A 74 -10.42 -18.14 -0.78
N ALA A 75 -11.07 -18.40 -1.92
CA ALA A 75 -10.93 -19.64 -2.68
C ALA A 75 -10.92 -19.33 -4.18
N ASP A 76 -10.69 -20.32 -5.03
CA ASP A 76 -10.68 -20.12 -6.48
C ASP A 76 -11.99 -19.49 -6.99
N GLU A 77 -13.12 -19.71 -6.33
CA GLU A 77 -14.43 -19.20 -6.74
C GLU A 77 -14.78 -17.83 -6.16
N HIS A 78 -14.02 -17.31 -5.17
CA HIS A 78 -14.38 -16.06 -4.48
C HIS A 78 -13.21 -15.37 -3.76
N GLY A 79 -13.37 -14.09 -3.45
CA GLY A 79 -12.37 -13.31 -2.71
C GLY A 79 -11.50 -12.41 -3.57
N TYR A 80 -11.83 -12.30 -4.87
CA TYR A 80 -11.20 -11.34 -5.77
C TYR A 80 -11.85 -9.97 -5.65
N ILE A 81 -11.01 -8.95 -5.57
CA ILE A 81 -11.43 -7.54 -5.59
C ILE A 81 -10.87 -6.87 -6.84
N VAL A 82 -11.62 -5.90 -7.36
CA VAL A 82 -11.24 -5.10 -8.52
C VAL A 82 -11.43 -3.62 -8.22
N THR A 83 -10.72 -2.79 -8.96
CA THR A 83 -10.94 -1.34 -8.92
C THR A 83 -12.29 -1.00 -9.55
N ASN A 84 -12.93 0.06 -9.05
CA ASN A 84 -14.14 0.64 -9.66
C ASN A 84 -13.83 1.24 -11.03
N LYS A 85 -12.65 1.84 -11.17
CA LYS A 85 -12.17 2.44 -12.43
C LYS A 85 -11.52 1.38 -13.31
N ILE A 86 -11.74 1.51 -14.61
CA ILE A 86 -11.09 0.69 -15.65
C ILE A 86 -9.91 1.49 -16.21
N TYR A 87 -8.79 0.81 -16.41
CA TYR A 87 -7.55 1.40 -16.90
C TYR A 87 -7.13 0.70 -18.19
N GLU A 88 -6.66 1.49 -19.17
CA GLU A 88 -6.09 0.98 -20.42
C GLU A 88 -4.57 0.93 -20.31
N ASN A 89 -3.90 2.07 -20.53
CA ASN A 89 -2.45 2.21 -20.33
C ASN A 89 -2.20 2.81 -18.94
N PHE A 90 -1.35 2.18 -18.15
CA PHE A 90 -1.04 2.64 -16.80
C PHE A 90 0.38 2.22 -16.39
N GLU A 91 0.93 2.95 -15.41
CA GLU A 91 2.02 2.51 -14.57
C GLU A 91 1.45 2.25 -13.17
N LEU A 92 1.89 1.18 -12.53
CA LEU A 92 1.37 0.77 -11.23
C LEU A 92 2.54 0.41 -10.30
N ALA A 93 2.58 1.07 -9.16
CA ALA A 93 3.52 0.80 -8.08
C ALA A 93 2.73 0.39 -6.82
N TRP A 94 3.16 -0.67 -6.15
CA TRP A 94 2.61 -1.08 -4.86
C TRP A 94 3.65 -1.82 -4.02
N ASP A 95 3.48 -1.74 -2.70
CA ASP A 95 4.16 -2.60 -1.74
C ASP A 95 3.25 -3.77 -1.36
N TRP A 96 3.81 -4.97 -1.22
CA TRP A 96 3.06 -6.16 -0.85
C TRP A 96 3.81 -7.00 0.18
N LYS A 97 3.05 -7.80 0.92
CA LYS A 97 3.56 -8.79 1.87
C LYS A 97 2.64 -9.99 1.85
N ILE A 98 3.20 -11.19 2.00
CA ILE A 98 2.44 -12.43 2.05
C ILE A 98 2.88 -13.28 3.25
N ALA A 99 1.95 -14.03 3.82
CA ALA A 99 2.26 -15.01 4.85
C ALA A 99 2.93 -16.27 4.25
N ASP A 100 3.60 -17.06 5.09
CA ASP A 100 4.18 -18.33 4.67
C ASP A 100 3.11 -19.26 4.08
N GLY A 101 3.39 -19.85 2.92
CA GLY A 101 2.44 -20.65 2.15
C GLY A 101 1.26 -19.88 1.53
N GLY A 102 1.21 -18.56 1.65
CA GLY A 102 0.16 -17.75 1.04
C GLY A 102 0.25 -17.72 -0.48
N ASN A 103 -0.89 -17.55 -1.14
CA ASN A 103 -1.01 -17.35 -2.58
C ASN A 103 -1.88 -16.12 -2.85
N SER A 104 -1.35 -15.18 -3.63
CA SER A 104 -2.04 -13.96 -4.04
C SER A 104 -1.40 -13.45 -5.33
N GLY A 105 -1.99 -12.42 -5.92
CA GLY A 105 -1.47 -11.78 -7.10
C GLY A 105 -2.23 -10.52 -7.46
N VAL A 106 -1.61 -9.68 -8.28
CA VAL A 106 -2.26 -8.57 -8.97
C VAL A 106 -2.48 -9.01 -10.40
N LEU A 107 -3.74 -8.92 -10.85
CA LEU A 107 -4.11 -9.07 -12.25
C LEU A 107 -4.43 -7.70 -12.83
N TYR A 108 -4.18 -7.54 -14.12
CA TYR A 108 -4.53 -6.32 -14.85
C TYR A 108 -5.31 -6.65 -16.11
N HIS A 109 -5.99 -5.65 -16.69
CA HIS A 109 -6.88 -5.83 -17.85
C HIS A 109 -7.93 -6.95 -17.68
N VAL A 110 -8.28 -7.26 -16.43
CA VAL A 110 -9.35 -8.20 -16.10
C VAL A 110 -10.65 -7.72 -16.75
N VAL A 111 -11.33 -8.63 -17.44
CA VAL A 111 -12.65 -8.39 -18.04
C VAL A 111 -13.69 -9.12 -17.23
N GLU A 112 -14.65 -8.36 -16.70
CA GLU A 112 -15.79 -8.88 -15.97
C GLU A 112 -16.90 -9.31 -16.93
N ASN A 113 -17.36 -10.53 -16.75
CA ASN A 113 -18.49 -11.09 -17.43
C ASN A 113 -19.02 -12.26 -16.60
N PRO A 114 -20.34 -12.43 -16.43
CA PRO A 114 -20.90 -13.57 -15.71
C PRO A 114 -20.47 -14.95 -16.25
N LYS A 115 -19.99 -15.02 -17.50
CA LYS A 115 -19.40 -16.24 -18.09
C LYS A 115 -18.06 -16.63 -17.47
N PHE A 116 -17.30 -15.67 -16.96
CA PHE A 116 -15.98 -15.89 -16.37
C PHE A 116 -16.10 -15.75 -14.85
N ALA A 117 -16.20 -16.89 -14.16
CA ALA A 117 -16.37 -16.93 -12.71
C ALA A 117 -15.16 -16.37 -11.94
N VAL A 118 -13.98 -16.34 -12.59
CA VAL A 118 -12.71 -16.01 -11.96
C VAL A 118 -11.90 -15.07 -12.86
N PRO A 119 -11.16 -14.10 -12.29
CA PRO A 119 -10.52 -13.03 -13.07
C PRO A 119 -9.27 -13.49 -13.84
N TYR A 120 -8.59 -14.55 -13.40
CA TYR A 120 -7.39 -15.08 -14.05
C TYR A 120 -7.66 -15.75 -15.41
N VAL A 121 -8.92 -15.87 -15.82
CA VAL A 121 -9.29 -16.34 -17.16
C VAL A 121 -9.18 -15.21 -18.20
N THR A 122 -9.32 -13.95 -17.76
CA THR A 122 -9.32 -12.78 -18.66
C THR A 122 -8.12 -11.86 -18.45
N GLY A 123 -7.61 -11.76 -17.22
CA GLY A 123 -6.34 -11.09 -16.93
C GLY A 123 -5.13 -12.01 -17.21
N PRO A 124 -3.97 -11.44 -17.58
CA PRO A 124 -2.70 -12.16 -17.66
C PRO A 124 -2.09 -12.48 -16.28
#